data_AF-W5RYQ8-F1
#
_entry.id   AF-W5RYQ8-F1
#
_cell.length_a   1.000
_cell.length_b   1.000
_cell.length_c   1.000
_cell.angle_alpha   90.00
_cell.angle_beta   90.00
_cell.angle_gamma   90.00
#
_symmetry.space_group_name_H-M   'P 1'
#
loop_
_entity.id
_entity.type
_entity.pdbx_description
1 polymer ?
#
loop_
_entity_poly.entity_id
_entity_poly.type
_entity_poly.pdbx_seq_one_letter_code
_entity_poly.pdbx_strand_id
1 'polypeptide(L)'
;WGQLHQQCCEEWTLVSEETQAKMARMAAAAAWGLGHWDSMEEYTCMIPRDTHDGAFYRAVLALHQDLFSLAQQCIDKARDLLDAELTAMAGESYSRAYGAMVSCQMLSELEEVIQYKLVPERRDIIRETWWERLQGCQRIVEDWQRILMVRSLVISPHEDMRTWLKYASLCGKSGRLALAHKTLVLLLGVDPSKQLDHPLPTAHPHVTYAYMKYIWKSTRKIDAFQHMQHFVQGMQQQAQHAIAAEDQQHKLELHKLMARCFLKLGEWQLSLQGINESTIPKVLQYYSHSKEHDCNWYKAWHAWAVMNFEAVLHYKHQNQGRDEKKKLRHASGASANSEASNSDSEADSTEHSPVPSPGQKKVNEDLSKTLLLYTVPAVQGFFRSISLSRGNNLQDTLRVLTLWFDYGHWPEVNEALVEGIKTIQIDTWLQVIPQLIARIDTPRALVGRLIHQLLTDIGRYHPQALIYPLTVASKSTTTARHNAANKILKNMCEHCNTLVQQAIMVSEELIRVAILWHEMWHEGLEEASRLYFGERNVKGMFAVLEPLHAMMERGPQT
;
A
#
# COMPACT_ATOMS: atom_id res chain seq x y z
N TRP A 1 15.45 6.03 -31.17
CA TRP A 1 16.70 6.62 -31.69
C TRP A 1 17.24 5.86 -32.88
N GLY A 2 17.74 4.60 -32.77
CA GLY A 2 18.28 3.87 -33.94
C GLY A 2 17.41 3.87 -35.20
N GLN A 3 16.16 3.41 -35.11
CA GLN A 3 15.21 3.43 -36.24
C GLN A 3 14.89 4.85 -36.74
N LEU A 4 14.81 5.82 -35.81
CA LEU A 4 14.51 7.21 -36.17
C LEU A 4 15.68 7.85 -36.92
N HIS A 5 16.91 7.59 -36.47
CA HIS A 5 18.11 8.06 -37.16
C HIS A 5 18.23 7.43 -38.55
N GLN A 6 17.92 6.15 -38.69
CA GLN A 6 17.88 5.49 -40.00
C GLN A 6 16.87 6.15 -40.95
N GLN A 7 15.64 6.40 -40.48
CA GLN A 7 14.63 7.12 -41.27
C GLN A 7 15.08 8.54 -41.62
N CYS A 8 15.71 9.26 -40.69
CA CYS A 8 16.27 10.57 -40.97
C CYS A 8 17.32 10.51 -42.08
N CYS A 9 18.22 9.53 -42.07
CA CYS A 9 19.25 9.38 -43.11
C CYS A 9 18.68 9.01 -44.48
N GLU A 10 17.65 8.16 -44.53
CA GLU A 10 17.02 7.69 -45.78
C GLU A 10 16.22 8.80 -46.48
N GLU A 11 15.49 9.62 -45.70
CA GLU A 11 14.56 10.61 -46.24
C GLU A 11 15.14 12.04 -46.32
N TRP A 12 16.34 12.31 -45.75
CA TRP A 12 16.87 13.69 -45.63
C TRP A 12 16.96 14.44 -46.96
N THR A 13 17.38 13.75 -48.03
CA THR A 13 17.60 14.33 -49.36
C THR A 13 16.34 14.43 -50.21
N LEU A 14 15.28 13.70 -49.83
CA LEU A 14 14.01 13.63 -50.58
C LEU A 14 12.99 14.68 -50.11
N VAL A 15 13.23 15.28 -48.95
CA VAL A 15 12.28 16.11 -48.23
C VAL A 15 12.54 17.61 -48.45
N SER A 16 11.48 18.41 -48.52
CA SER A 16 11.58 19.88 -48.69
C SER A 16 12.21 20.58 -47.48
N GLU A 17 12.82 21.74 -47.68
CA GLU A 17 13.48 22.54 -46.61
C GLU A 17 12.54 22.87 -45.44
N GLU A 18 11.27 23.17 -45.70
CA GLU A 18 10.29 23.46 -44.63
C GLU A 18 10.03 22.23 -43.74
N THR A 19 10.03 21.04 -44.35
CA THR A 19 9.85 19.78 -43.63
C THR A 19 11.16 19.36 -42.95
N GLN A 20 12.32 19.66 -43.55
CA GLN A 20 13.63 19.48 -42.91
C GLN A 20 13.72 20.28 -41.61
N ALA A 21 13.24 21.52 -41.56
CA ALA A 21 13.24 22.31 -40.32
C ALA A 21 12.38 21.68 -39.20
N LYS A 22 11.23 21.08 -39.55
CA LYS A 22 10.37 20.36 -38.59
C LYS A 22 11.00 19.04 -38.14
N MET A 23 11.64 18.32 -39.06
CA MET A 23 12.31 17.04 -38.83
C MET A 23 13.63 17.18 -38.05
N ALA A 24 14.35 18.29 -38.25
CA ALA A 24 15.67 18.57 -37.68
C ALA A 24 15.69 18.44 -36.15
N ARG A 25 14.62 18.85 -35.46
CA ARG A 25 14.50 18.72 -34.00
C ARG A 25 14.52 17.26 -33.54
N MET A 26 13.80 16.39 -34.24
CA MET A 26 13.74 14.96 -33.94
C MET A 26 15.04 14.25 -34.35
N ALA A 27 15.61 14.66 -35.49
CA ALA A 27 16.87 14.14 -36.00
C ALA A 27 18.05 14.48 -35.07
N ALA A 28 18.15 15.73 -34.59
CA ALA A 28 19.16 16.17 -33.64
C ALA A 28 19.04 15.41 -32.31
N ALA A 29 17.82 15.24 -31.77
CA ALA A 29 17.59 14.45 -30.57
C ALA A 29 17.99 12.96 -30.76
N ALA A 30 17.77 12.41 -31.96
CA ALA A 30 18.14 11.03 -32.29
C ALA A 30 19.65 10.85 -32.39
N ALA A 31 20.33 11.75 -33.09
CA ALA A 31 21.78 11.77 -33.24
C ALA A 31 22.45 11.93 -31.87
N TRP A 32 21.97 12.87 -31.05
CA TRP A 32 22.43 13.06 -29.67
C TRP A 32 22.24 11.80 -28.81
N GLY A 33 21.06 11.17 -28.86
CA GLY A 33 20.78 9.96 -28.08
C GLY A 33 21.60 8.73 -28.51
N LEU A 34 22.19 8.73 -29.70
CA LEU A 34 23.10 7.69 -30.20
C LEU A 34 24.59 8.06 -30.02
N GLY A 35 24.89 9.32 -29.67
CA GLY A 35 26.26 9.83 -29.58
C GLY A 35 26.90 10.16 -30.94
N HIS A 36 26.11 10.32 -32.01
CA HIS A 36 26.61 10.72 -33.34
C HIS A 36 26.64 12.25 -33.44
N TRP A 37 27.75 12.84 -33.01
CA TRP A 37 27.88 14.31 -32.89
C TRP A 37 27.95 15.03 -34.25
N ASP A 38 28.59 14.43 -35.25
CA ASP A 38 28.72 15.04 -36.59
C ASP A 38 27.33 15.24 -37.24
N SER A 39 26.49 14.20 -37.23
CA SER A 39 25.12 14.31 -37.73
C SER A 39 24.28 15.29 -36.91
N MET A 40 24.53 15.39 -35.61
CA MET A 40 23.82 16.34 -34.74
C MET A 40 24.13 17.79 -35.13
N GLU A 41 25.37 18.10 -35.52
CA GLU A 41 25.77 19.44 -35.98
C GLU A 41 25.06 19.84 -37.28
N GLU A 42 25.01 18.92 -38.25
CA GLU A 42 24.28 19.13 -39.52
C GLU A 42 22.79 19.40 -39.30
N TYR A 43 22.13 18.59 -38.47
CA TYR A 43 20.70 18.76 -38.19
C TYR A 43 20.42 20.03 -37.38
N THR A 44 21.29 20.38 -36.43
CA THR A 44 21.10 21.58 -35.58
C THR A 44 21.20 22.88 -36.39
N CYS A 45 22.02 22.89 -37.45
CA CYS A 45 22.11 24.03 -38.36
C CYS A 45 20.77 24.36 -39.04
N MET A 46 19.94 23.35 -39.31
CA MET A 46 18.63 23.51 -39.95
C MET A 46 17.52 23.97 -38.99
N ILE A 47 17.78 24.00 -37.69
CA ILE A 47 16.81 24.50 -36.70
C ILE A 47 16.92 26.03 -36.62
N PRO A 48 15.81 26.78 -36.79
CA PRO A 48 15.82 28.25 -36.72
C PRO A 48 16.39 28.78 -35.40
N ARG A 49 17.24 29.82 -35.47
CA ARG A 49 17.93 30.41 -34.31
C ARG A 49 17.02 31.17 -33.36
N ASP A 50 15.80 31.48 -33.80
CA ASP A 50 14.81 32.25 -33.03
C ASP A 50 13.87 31.33 -32.24
N THR A 51 14.12 30.02 -32.27
CA THR A 51 13.38 29.04 -31.47
C THR A 51 14.19 28.63 -30.24
N HIS A 52 13.50 28.35 -29.14
CA HIS A 52 14.10 27.82 -27.91
C HIS A 52 14.94 26.56 -28.21
N ASP A 53 14.37 25.60 -28.94
CA ASP A 53 15.04 24.35 -29.34
C ASP A 53 16.36 24.63 -30.09
N GLY A 54 16.35 25.60 -31.01
CA GLY A 54 17.52 25.96 -31.82
C GLY A 54 18.66 26.56 -30.99
N ALA A 55 18.34 27.38 -29.99
CA ALA A 55 19.34 27.90 -29.05
C ALA A 55 19.86 26.80 -28.12
N PHE A 56 18.97 25.95 -27.61
CA PHE A 56 19.31 24.82 -26.73
C PHE A 56 20.27 23.82 -27.38
N TYR A 57 19.98 23.30 -28.58
CA TYR A 57 20.87 22.33 -29.24
C TYR A 57 22.25 22.92 -29.58
N ARG A 58 22.32 24.21 -29.93
CA ARG A 58 23.60 24.91 -30.14
C ARG A 58 24.41 25.05 -28.86
N ALA A 59 23.76 25.29 -27.72
CA ALA A 59 24.42 25.27 -26.42
C ALA A 59 24.99 23.87 -26.11
N VAL A 60 24.23 22.81 -26.40
CA VAL A 60 24.69 21.43 -26.21
C VAL A 60 25.92 21.10 -27.07
N LEU A 61 25.92 21.48 -28.35
CA LEU A 61 27.08 21.30 -29.25
C LEU A 61 28.30 22.10 -28.78
N ALA A 62 28.10 23.37 -28.38
CA ALA A 62 29.18 24.20 -27.85
C ALA A 62 29.80 23.58 -26.58
N LEU A 63 28.98 22.97 -25.72
CA LEU A 63 29.44 22.23 -24.53
C LEU A 63 30.20 20.95 -24.87
N HIS A 64 29.83 20.25 -25.94
CA HIS A 64 30.58 19.09 -26.43
C HIS A 64 31.95 19.50 -27.00
N GLN A 65 32.01 20.63 -27.71
CA GLN A 65 33.24 21.22 -28.29
C GLN A 65 34.06 22.04 -27.27
N ASP A 66 33.68 22.05 -25.98
CA ASP A 66 34.32 22.82 -24.89
C ASP A 66 34.36 24.35 -25.10
N LEU A 67 33.44 24.90 -25.90
CA LEU A 67 33.26 26.33 -26.13
C LEU A 67 32.31 26.96 -25.09
N PHE A 68 32.78 27.09 -23.85
CA PHE A 68 31.95 27.51 -22.71
C PHE A 68 31.33 28.91 -22.83
N SER A 69 32.04 29.88 -23.41
CA SER A 69 31.53 31.25 -23.60
C SER A 69 30.37 31.28 -24.59
N LEU A 70 30.47 30.53 -25.68
CA LEU A 70 29.42 30.40 -26.68
C LEU A 70 28.22 29.63 -26.10
N ALA A 71 28.48 28.57 -25.34
CA ALA A 71 27.44 27.81 -24.65
C ALA A 71 26.62 28.71 -23.71
N GLN A 72 27.27 29.53 -22.89
CA GLN A 72 26.59 30.46 -21.99
C GLN A 72 25.72 31.47 -22.74
N GLN A 73 26.24 32.07 -23.82
CA GLN A 73 25.45 32.99 -24.66
C GLN A 73 24.22 32.30 -25.28
N CYS A 74 24.35 31.06 -25.73
CA CYS A 74 23.23 30.29 -26.25
C CYS A 74 22.21 29.92 -25.18
N ILE A 75 22.65 29.61 -23.95
CA ILE A 75 21.77 29.34 -22.80
C ILE A 75 20.97 30.59 -22.45
N ASP A 76 21.62 31.75 -22.33
CA ASP A 76 20.95 33.00 -22.00
C ASP A 76 19.94 33.40 -23.08
N LYS A 77 20.32 33.28 -24.37
CA LYS A 77 19.39 33.47 -25.48
C LYS A 77 18.20 32.49 -25.43
N ALA A 78 18.43 31.25 -25.02
CA ALA A 78 17.34 30.26 -24.87
C ALA A 78 16.37 30.62 -23.74
N ARG A 79 16.84 31.32 -22.69
CA ARG A 79 15.98 31.85 -21.62
C ARG A 79 15.14 33.02 -22.10
N ASP A 80 15.75 33.98 -22.79
CA ASP A 80 15.03 35.13 -23.37
C ASP A 80 13.86 34.67 -24.27
N LEU A 81 14.06 33.60 -25.04
CA LEU A 81 13.02 33.01 -25.89
C LEU A 81 11.96 32.23 -25.09
N LEU A 82 12.35 31.60 -23.98
CA LEU A 82 11.46 30.83 -23.12
C LEU A 82 10.58 31.74 -22.24
N ASP A 83 11.00 32.97 -21.98
CA ASP A 83 10.24 33.96 -21.20
C ASP A 83 8.84 34.21 -21.78
N ALA A 84 8.71 34.28 -23.11
CA ALA A 84 7.42 34.45 -23.78
C ALA A 84 6.49 33.24 -23.56
N GLU A 85 7.03 32.03 -23.66
CA GLU A 85 6.27 30.78 -23.45
C GLU A 85 5.83 30.64 -21.99
N LEU A 86 6.73 30.90 -21.05
CA LEU A 86 6.48 30.77 -19.62
C LEU A 86 5.48 31.83 -19.15
N THR A 87 5.64 33.09 -19.57
CA THR A 87 4.72 34.18 -19.21
C THR A 87 3.30 33.91 -19.72
N ALA A 88 3.15 33.36 -20.92
CA ALA A 88 1.85 33.01 -21.48
C ALA A 88 1.15 31.89 -20.70
N MET A 89 1.89 30.83 -20.31
CA MET A 89 1.30 29.65 -19.68
C MET A 89 1.15 29.76 -18.16
N ALA A 90 2.06 30.47 -17.48
CA ALA A 90 2.08 30.57 -16.02
C ALA A 90 0.89 31.36 -15.45
N GLY A 91 0.31 32.28 -16.25
CA GLY A 91 -0.86 33.06 -15.84
C GLY A 91 -2.14 32.24 -15.68
N GLU A 92 -2.26 31.09 -16.35
CA GLU A 92 -3.47 30.26 -16.30
C GLU A 92 -3.36 29.13 -15.27
N SER A 93 -2.28 28.34 -15.33
CA SER A 93 -2.04 27.27 -14.36
C SER A 93 -0.60 26.76 -14.41
N TYR A 94 -0.11 26.31 -13.24
CA TYR A 94 1.19 25.66 -13.14
C TYR A 94 1.27 24.38 -13.98
N SER A 95 0.17 23.63 -14.12
CA SER A 95 0.17 22.39 -14.89
C SER A 95 0.40 22.62 -16.38
N ARG A 96 -0.04 23.74 -16.94
CA ARG A 96 0.27 24.15 -18.33
C ARG A 96 1.70 24.64 -18.45
N ALA A 97 2.17 25.44 -17.50
CA ALA A 97 3.53 25.95 -17.47
C ALA A 97 4.60 24.89 -17.17
N TYR A 98 4.22 23.70 -16.68
CA TYR A 98 5.16 22.67 -16.26
C TYR A 98 6.16 22.25 -17.35
N GLY A 99 5.71 22.16 -18.61
CA GLY A 99 6.61 21.85 -19.73
C GLY A 99 7.74 22.89 -19.89
N ALA A 100 7.40 24.17 -19.80
CA ALA A 100 8.40 25.26 -19.83
C ALA A 100 9.30 25.25 -18.58
N MET A 101 8.76 24.88 -17.41
CA MET A 101 9.57 24.72 -16.18
C MET A 101 10.63 23.62 -16.33
N VAL A 102 10.31 22.51 -17.02
CA VAL A 102 11.28 21.46 -17.34
C VAL A 102 12.37 22.00 -18.27
N SER A 103 12.03 22.81 -19.28
CA SER A 103 13.01 23.47 -20.14
C SER A 103 13.92 24.43 -19.36
N CYS A 104 13.37 25.24 -18.44
CA CYS A 104 14.16 26.08 -17.53
C CYS A 104 15.12 25.24 -16.68
N GLN A 105 14.64 24.11 -16.14
CA GLN A 105 15.49 23.20 -15.38
C GLN A 105 16.62 22.65 -16.26
N MET A 106 16.34 22.21 -17.49
CA MET A 106 17.37 21.73 -18.41
C MET A 106 18.41 22.79 -18.73
N LEU A 107 18.01 24.05 -18.93
CA LEU A 107 18.95 25.17 -19.11
C LEU A 107 19.83 25.40 -17.89
N SER A 108 19.27 25.35 -16.68
CA SER A 108 20.05 25.46 -15.44
C SER A 108 21.00 24.27 -15.24
N GLU A 109 20.59 23.05 -15.57
CA GLU A 109 21.47 21.88 -15.52
C GLU A 109 22.58 21.98 -16.57
N LEU A 110 22.34 22.63 -17.71
CA LEU A 110 23.34 22.85 -18.75
C LEU A 110 24.45 23.81 -18.28
N GLU A 111 24.12 24.82 -17.47
CA GLU A 111 25.14 25.65 -16.79
C GLU A 111 25.91 24.87 -15.72
N GLU A 112 25.24 24.01 -14.97
CA GLU A 112 25.89 23.14 -14.00
C GLU A 112 26.82 22.14 -14.68
N VAL A 113 26.55 21.72 -15.93
CA VAL A 113 27.49 20.93 -16.75
C VAL A 113 28.77 21.72 -17.05
N ILE A 114 28.66 23.03 -17.37
CA ILE A 114 29.84 23.90 -17.52
C ILE A 114 30.64 23.91 -16.21
N GLN A 115 29.98 24.12 -15.08
CA GLN A 115 30.64 24.12 -13.77
C GLN A 115 31.28 22.76 -13.42
N TYR A 116 30.61 21.65 -13.76
CA TYR A 116 31.10 20.30 -13.52
C TYR A 116 32.38 19.99 -14.30
N LYS A 117 32.46 20.47 -15.56
CA LYS A 117 33.66 20.36 -16.39
C LYS A 117 34.82 21.22 -15.86
N LEU A 118 34.53 22.42 -15.37
CA LEU A 118 35.55 23.38 -14.91
C LEU A 118 36.05 23.12 -13.48
N VAL A 119 35.20 22.67 -12.56
CA VAL A 119 35.51 22.61 -11.11
C VAL A 119 35.32 21.19 -10.56
N PRO A 120 36.40 20.39 -10.46
CA PRO A 120 36.34 19.01 -9.97
C PRO A 120 35.80 18.87 -8.54
N GLU A 121 36.09 19.84 -7.67
CA GLU A 121 35.69 19.83 -6.25
C GLU A 121 34.17 19.91 -6.05
N ARG A 122 33.44 20.47 -7.02
CA ARG A 122 31.98 20.64 -6.94
C ARG A 122 31.19 19.45 -7.49
N ARG A 123 31.86 18.44 -8.07
CA ARG A 123 31.19 17.34 -8.75
C ARG A 123 30.23 16.57 -7.86
N ASP A 124 30.63 16.25 -6.62
CA ASP A 124 29.78 15.49 -5.69
C ASP A 124 28.55 16.27 -5.27
N ILE A 125 28.70 17.56 -4.99
CA ILE A 125 27.60 18.47 -4.62
C ILE A 125 26.61 18.58 -5.77
N ILE A 126 27.10 18.74 -7.00
CA ILE A 126 26.25 18.80 -8.20
C ILE A 126 25.50 17.47 -8.40
N ARG A 127 26.16 16.32 -8.21
CA ARG A 127 25.51 15.00 -8.33
C ARG A 127 24.38 14.79 -7.33
N GLU A 128 24.57 15.19 -6.07
CA GLU A 128 23.49 15.12 -5.07
C GLU A 128 22.36 16.11 -5.40
N THR A 129 22.69 17.34 -5.80
CA THR A 129 21.70 18.35 -6.20
C THR A 129 20.86 17.87 -7.38
N TRP A 130 21.49 17.29 -8.40
CA TRP A 130 20.82 16.69 -9.55
C TRP A 130 19.88 15.55 -9.17
N TRP A 131 20.27 14.75 -8.18
CA TRP A 131 19.43 13.66 -7.69
C TRP A 131 18.19 14.17 -6.94
N GLU A 132 18.37 15.09 -5.99
CA GLU A 132 17.26 15.69 -5.24
C GLU A 132 16.29 16.43 -6.17
N ARG A 133 16.81 17.22 -7.10
CA ARG A 133 16.00 17.96 -8.09
C ARG A 133 15.19 17.01 -8.99
N LEU A 134 15.80 15.91 -9.43
CA LEU A 134 15.09 14.92 -10.25
C LEU A 134 13.98 14.20 -9.48
N GLN A 135 14.11 14.02 -8.17
CA GLN A 135 13.06 13.41 -7.35
C GLN A 135 11.82 14.31 -7.21
N GLY A 136 12.01 15.64 -7.25
CA GLY A 136 10.93 16.63 -7.25
C GLY A 136 10.20 16.74 -8.59
N CYS A 137 10.86 16.36 -9.69
CA CYS A 137 10.29 16.36 -11.03
C CYS A 137 9.14 15.33 -11.15
N GLN A 138 8.14 15.67 -11.96
CA GLN A 138 7.03 14.78 -12.29
C GLN A 138 7.54 13.46 -12.89
N ARG A 139 6.84 12.37 -12.56
CA ARG A 139 7.25 11.01 -12.93
C ARG A 139 6.79 10.68 -14.36
N ILE A 140 7.31 11.42 -15.33
CA ILE A 140 7.07 11.23 -16.77
C ILE A 140 8.37 10.78 -17.42
N VAL A 141 8.29 9.74 -18.26
CA VAL A 141 9.47 9.13 -18.90
C VAL A 141 10.18 10.11 -19.83
N GLU A 142 9.42 10.92 -20.57
CA GLU A 142 9.96 11.84 -21.58
C GLU A 142 10.75 12.98 -20.95
N ASP A 143 10.21 13.59 -19.89
CA ASP A 143 10.90 14.65 -19.14
C ASP A 143 12.20 14.13 -18.51
N TRP A 144 12.13 12.95 -17.86
CA TRP A 144 13.31 12.31 -17.29
C TRP A 144 14.34 11.97 -18.37
N GLN A 145 13.90 11.47 -19.52
CA GLN A 145 14.81 11.16 -20.61
C GLN A 145 15.56 12.40 -21.10
N ARG A 146 14.87 13.54 -21.28
CA ARG A 146 15.48 14.80 -21.71
C ARG A 146 16.50 15.32 -20.68
N ILE A 147 16.14 15.30 -19.40
CA ILE A 147 17.03 15.71 -18.31
C ILE A 147 18.26 14.80 -18.23
N LEU A 148 18.09 13.48 -18.32
CA LEU A 148 19.20 12.54 -18.28
C LEU A 148 20.14 12.66 -19.48
N MET A 149 19.62 12.99 -20.67
CA MET A 149 20.47 13.28 -21.83
C MET A 149 21.39 14.47 -21.58
N VAL A 150 20.92 15.53 -20.91
CA VAL A 150 21.77 16.67 -20.49
C VAL A 150 22.89 16.21 -19.55
N ARG A 151 22.56 15.40 -18.54
CA ARG A 151 23.56 14.90 -17.57
C ARG A 151 24.58 13.94 -18.21
N SER A 152 24.17 13.18 -19.22
CA SER A 152 25.03 12.28 -19.99
C SER A 152 26.14 13.00 -20.76
N LEU A 153 26.10 14.33 -20.89
CA LEU A 153 27.20 15.12 -21.45
C LEU A 153 28.49 15.00 -20.64
N VAL A 154 28.39 14.67 -19.35
CA VAL A 154 29.55 14.66 -18.44
C VAL A 154 29.59 13.47 -17.49
N ILE A 155 28.47 12.78 -17.26
CA ILE A 155 28.40 11.61 -16.37
C ILE A 155 28.03 10.36 -17.16
N SER A 156 28.86 9.33 -17.06
CA SER A 156 28.55 8.02 -17.63
C SER A 156 27.43 7.31 -16.83
N PRO A 157 26.57 6.48 -17.45
CA PRO A 157 25.53 5.76 -16.72
C PRO A 157 26.03 4.87 -15.58
N HIS A 158 27.29 4.44 -15.62
CA HIS A 158 27.92 3.63 -14.57
C HIS A 158 28.26 4.45 -13.32
N GLU A 159 28.52 5.76 -13.45
CA GLU A 159 28.80 6.65 -12.32
C GLU A 159 27.55 7.05 -11.52
N ASP A 160 26.37 7.05 -12.15
CA ASP A 160 25.09 7.40 -11.52
C ASP A 160 24.03 6.30 -11.67
N MET A 161 24.38 5.09 -11.18
CA MET A 161 23.51 3.92 -11.30
C MET A 161 22.12 4.13 -10.66
N ARG A 162 22.05 4.85 -9.54
CA ARG A 162 20.78 5.06 -8.80
C ARG A 162 19.73 5.76 -9.66
N THR A 163 20.15 6.75 -10.43
CA THR A 163 19.28 7.55 -11.29
C THR A 163 18.74 6.73 -12.45
N TRP A 164 19.62 5.99 -13.14
CA TRP A 164 19.22 5.12 -14.25
C TRP A 164 18.37 3.94 -13.81
N LEU A 165 18.58 3.38 -12.61
CA LEU A 165 17.69 2.36 -12.04
C LEU A 165 16.30 2.91 -11.72
N LYS A 166 16.23 4.15 -11.23
CA LYS A 166 14.95 4.83 -10.99
C LYS A 166 14.21 5.10 -12.31
N TYR A 167 14.93 5.55 -13.33
CA TYR A 167 14.42 5.74 -14.68
C TYR A 167 13.91 4.44 -15.30
N ALA A 168 14.69 3.34 -15.24
CA ALA A 168 14.26 2.02 -15.70
C ALA A 168 12.98 1.55 -14.96
N SER A 169 12.90 1.80 -13.66
CA SER A 169 11.68 1.51 -12.89
C SER A 169 10.48 2.35 -13.33
N LEU A 170 10.69 3.59 -13.78
CA LEU A 170 9.64 4.46 -14.29
C LEU A 170 9.12 3.95 -15.64
N CYS A 171 10.02 3.65 -16.57
CA CYS A 171 9.72 3.02 -17.86
C CYS A 171 8.92 1.72 -17.68
N GLY A 172 9.29 0.91 -16.69
CA GLY A 172 8.57 -0.33 -16.36
C GLY A 172 7.20 -0.11 -15.69
N LYS A 173 6.89 1.07 -15.15
CA LYS A 173 5.55 1.41 -14.61
C LYS A 173 4.65 2.03 -15.68
N SER A 174 5.22 2.76 -16.63
CA SER A 174 4.50 3.35 -17.77
C SER A 174 4.24 2.38 -18.91
N GLY A 175 4.57 1.09 -18.76
CA GLY A 175 4.40 0.05 -19.79
C GLY A 175 5.47 0.04 -20.89
N ARG A 176 6.45 0.96 -20.87
CA ARG A 176 7.54 1.03 -21.87
C ARG A 176 8.68 0.05 -21.52
N LEU A 177 8.37 -1.24 -21.55
CA LEU A 177 9.29 -2.34 -21.15
C LEU A 177 10.56 -2.40 -22.01
N ALA A 178 10.45 -2.22 -23.33
CA ALA A 178 11.62 -2.26 -24.22
C ALA A 178 12.67 -1.18 -23.87
N LEU A 179 12.22 0.00 -23.44
CA LEU A 179 13.11 1.09 -23.01
C LEU A 179 13.78 0.75 -21.68
N ALA A 180 13.03 0.20 -20.72
CA ALA A 180 13.57 -0.26 -19.44
C ALA A 180 14.65 -1.35 -19.65
N HIS A 181 14.42 -2.27 -20.59
CA HIS A 181 15.38 -3.31 -20.95
C HIS A 181 16.69 -2.72 -21.45
N LYS A 182 16.64 -1.81 -22.43
CA LYS A 182 17.83 -1.16 -22.99
C LYS A 182 18.65 -0.44 -21.92
N THR A 183 17.98 0.30 -21.02
CA THR A 183 18.66 0.97 -19.90
C THR A 183 19.34 -0.02 -18.95
N LEU A 184 18.67 -1.11 -18.58
CA LEU A 184 19.23 -2.09 -17.65
C LEU A 184 20.39 -2.87 -18.25
N VAL A 185 20.30 -3.21 -19.54
CA VAL A 185 21.36 -3.85 -20.30
C VAL A 185 22.59 -2.94 -20.38
N LEU A 186 22.41 -1.65 -20.67
CA LEU A 186 23.49 -0.66 -20.66
C LEU A 186 24.20 -0.62 -19.29
N LEU A 187 23.46 -0.70 -18.19
CA LEU A 187 24.03 -0.73 -16.83
C LEU A 187 24.72 -2.05 -16.47
N LEU A 188 24.24 -3.19 -17.01
CA LEU A 188 24.84 -4.50 -16.77
C LEU A 188 26.12 -4.71 -17.58
N GLY A 189 26.29 -4.00 -18.69
CA GLY A 189 27.44 -4.12 -19.61
C GLY A 189 27.43 -5.39 -20.48
N VAL A 190 26.52 -6.32 -20.21
CA VAL A 190 26.30 -7.55 -20.99
C VAL A 190 24.81 -7.72 -21.25
N ASP A 191 24.45 -8.37 -22.37
CA ASP A 191 23.06 -8.63 -22.78
C ASP A 191 22.60 -10.00 -22.25
N PRO A 192 21.86 -10.10 -21.13
CA PRO A 192 21.42 -11.40 -20.63
C PRO A 192 20.29 -11.99 -21.47
N SER A 193 19.66 -11.20 -22.34
CA SER A 193 18.68 -11.68 -23.31
C SER A 193 19.28 -12.55 -24.41
N LYS A 194 20.59 -12.42 -24.67
CA LYS A 194 21.32 -13.21 -25.67
C LYS A 194 21.94 -14.47 -25.07
N GLN A 195 22.17 -14.49 -23.75
CA GLN A 195 22.79 -15.60 -23.01
C GLN A 195 21.82 -16.10 -21.93
N LEU A 196 20.84 -16.91 -22.32
CA LEU A 196 19.82 -17.44 -21.40
C LEU A 196 20.38 -18.47 -20.41
N ASP A 197 21.47 -19.16 -20.78
CA ASP A 197 22.02 -20.28 -20.01
C ASP A 197 23.03 -19.86 -18.93
N HIS A 198 23.53 -18.63 -18.97
CA HIS A 198 24.51 -18.14 -18.01
C HIS A 198 23.83 -17.45 -16.80
N PRO A 199 24.38 -17.62 -15.58
CA PRO A 199 23.87 -16.90 -14.42
C PRO A 199 24.06 -15.39 -14.60
N LEU A 200 23.11 -14.61 -14.08
CA LEU A 200 23.17 -13.16 -14.15
C LEU A 200 24.40 -12.63 -13.40
N PRO A 201 25.13 -11.65 -13.95
CA PRO A 201 26.27 -11.06 -13.27
C PRO A 201 25.90 -10.48 -11.90
N THR A 202 26.71 -10.75 -10.89
CA THR A 202 26.54 -10.24 -9.52
C THR A 202 27.42 -9.04 -9.19
N ALA A 203 28.19 -8.52 -10.16
CA ALA A 203 29.07 -7.35 -9.97
C ALA A 203 28.32 -6.10 -9.47
N HIS A 204 27.08 -5.91 -9.94
CA HIS A 204 26.21 -4.81 -9.52
C HIS A 204 24.85 -5.34 -9.01
N PRO A 205 24.77 -5.76 -7.73
CA PRO A 205 23.60 -6.45 -7.18
C PRO A 205 22.26 -5.70 -7.36
N HIS A 206 22.29 -4.37 -7.23
CA HIS A 206 21.11 -3.52 -7.39
C HIS A 206 20.55 -3.51 -8.82
N VAL A 207 21.44 -3.57 -9.82
CA VAL A 207 21.07 -3.61 -11.24
C VAL A 207 20.51 -4.98 -11.59
N THR A 208 21.17 -6.04 -11.12
CA THR A 208 20.74 -7.43 -11.30
C THR A 208 19.35 -7.67 -10.70
N TYR A 209 19.08 -7.15 -9.49
CA TYR A 209 17.76 -7.16 -8.89
C TYR A 209 16.71 -6.39 -9.71
N ALA A 210 17.08 -5.23 -10.28
CA ALA A 210 16.18 -4.47 -11.15
C ALA A 210 15.88 -5.21 -12.46
N TYR A 211 16.86 -5.91 -13.02
CA TYR A 211 16.70 -6.75 -14.21
C TYR A 211 15.76 -7.93 -13.96
N MET A 212 15.86 -8.62 -12.83
CA MET A 212 14.92 -9.70 -12.49
C MET A 212 13.48 -9.21 -12.36
N LYS A 213 13.27 -8.02 -11.76
CA LYS A 213 11.94 -7.40 -11.71
C LYS A 213 11.42 -7.03 -13.11
N TYR A 214 12.31 -6.67 -14.03
CA TYR A 214 11.97 -6.46 -15.42
C TYR A 214 11.54 -7.78 -16.09
N ILE A 215 12.31 -8.87 -15.94
CA ILE A 215 11.98 -10.20 -16.49
C ILE A 215 10.60 -10.66 -16.01
N TRP A 216 10.32 -10.47 -14.71
CA TRP A 216 9.02 -10.80 -14.12
C TRP A 216 7.86 -10.06 -14.80
N LYS A 217 8.05 -8.78 -15.16
CA LYS A 217 7.05 -7.99 -15.88
C LYS A 217 6.93 -8.37 -17.35
N SER A 218 8.02 -8.79 -17.99
CA SER A 218 8.06 -9.21 -19.40
C SER A 218 7.64 -10.69 -19.60
N THR A 219 6.61 -11.13 -18.88
CA THR A 219 5.94 -12.46 -18.93
C THR A 219 6.75 -13.72 -18.58
N ARG A 220 8.10 -13.68 -18.53
CA ARG A 220 8.96 -14.82 -18.14
C ARG A 220 9.08 -14.97 -16.62
N LYS A 221 7.95 -15.23 -15.96
CA LYS A 221 7.86 -15.25 -14.49
C LYS A 221 8.65 -16.39 -13.84
N ILE A 222 8.66 -17.57 -14.46
CA ILE A 222 9.32 -18.77 -13.93
C ILE A 222 10.84 -18.56 -13.91
N ASP A 223 11.41 -18.12 -15.04
CA ASP A 223 12.84 -17.81 -15.17
C ASP A 223 13.26 -16.72 -14.19
N ALA A 224 12.47 -15.64 -14.07
CA ALA A 224 12.73 -14.57 -13.10
C ALA A 224 12.78 -15.10 -11.66
N PHE A 225 11.90 -16.04 -11.32
CA PHE A 225 11.86 -16.66 -9.99
C PHE A 225 13.10 -17.54 -9.75
N GLN A 226 13.49 -18.39 -10.70
CA GLN A 226 14.69 -19.23 -10.60
C GLN A 226 15.96 -18.37 -10.46
N HIS A 227 16.11 -17.34 -11.29
CA HIS A 227 17.25 -16.42 -11.20
C HIS A 227 17.29 -15.69 -9.85
N MET A 228 16.13 -15.31 -9.29
CA MET A 228 16.08 -14.69 -7.96
C MET A 228 16.49 -15.65 -6.84
N GLN A 229 16.14 -16.93 -6.93
CA GLN A 229 16.58 -17.95 -5.96
C GLN A 229 18.09 -18.13 -6.00
N HIS A 230 18.68 -18.28 -7.18
CA HIS A 230 20.14 -18.37 -7.35
C HIS A 230 20.85 -17.10 -6.87
N PHE A 231 20.28 -15.93 -7.15
CA PHE A 231 20.84 -14.65 -6.74
C PHE A 231 20.88 -14.50 -5.21
N VAL A 232 19.82 -14.88 -4.51
CA VAL A 232 19.77 -14.82 -3.05
C VAL A 232 20.78 -15.78 -2.42
N GLN A 233 20.93 -17.00 -2.98
CA GLN A 233 21.95 -17.95 -2.51
C GLN A 233 23.37 -17.40 -2.68
N GLY A 234 23.68 -16.84 -3.85
CA GLY A 234 24.99 -16.21 -4.11
C GLY A 234 25.25 -14.99 -3.21
N MET A 235 24.23 -14.15 -2.99
CA MET A 235 24.32 -13.00 -2.09
C MET A 235 24.56 -13.40 -0.64
N GLN A 236 23.91 -14.47 -0.17
CA GLN A 236 24.09 -14.97 1.19
C GLN A 236 25.51 -15.52 1.39
N GLN A 237 26.05 -16.26 0.41
CA GLN A 237 27.44 -16.71 0.43
C GLN A 237 28.41 -15.53 0.41
N GLN A 238 28.17 -14.53 -0.44
CA GLN A 238 28.98 -13.30 -0.48
C GLN A 238 28.95 -12.55 0.86
N ALA A 239 27.78 -12.43 1.50
CA ALA A 239 27.64 -11.82 2.81
C ALA A 239 28.35 -12.60 3.93
N GLN A 240 28.42 -13.93 3.82
CA GLN A 240 29.13 -14.80 4.77
C GLN A 240 30.65 -14.75 4.58
N HIS A 241 31.14 -14.69 3.35
CA HIS A 241 32.57 -14.58 3.06
C HIS A 241 33.12 -13.15 3.27
N ALA A 242 32.29 -12.13 3.11
CA ALA A 242 32.64 -10.73 3.37
C ALA A 242 32.71 -10.36 4.87
N ILE A 243 32.50 -11.31 5.79
CA ILE A 243 32.61 -11.10 7.25
C ILE A 243 34.02 -10.65 7.68
N ALA A 244 35.02 -10.76 6.80
CA ALA A 244 36.42 -10.46 7.08
C ALA A 244 36.88 -9.00 6.85
N ALA A 245 36.05 -8.07 6.34
CA ALA A 245 36.49 -6.71 5.97
C ALA A 245 35.66 -5.57 6.62
N GLU A 246 36.29 -4.40 6.79
CA GLU A 246 35.82 -3.15 7.44
C GLU A 246 34.54 -2.50 6.85
N ASP A 247 33.87 -3.12 5.88
CA ASP A 247 32.74 -2.55 5.14
C ASP A 247 31.36 -2.81 5.80
N GLN A 248 31.18 -2.35 7.03
CA GLN A 248 29.91 -2.49 7.75
C GLN A 248 28.73 -1.80 7.04
N GLN A 249 28.99 -0.69 6.33
CA GLN A 249 27.97 0.03 5.56
C GLN A 249 27.53 -0.75 4.31
N HIS A 250 28.48 -1.32 3.56
CA HIS A 250 28.16 -2.17 2.41
C HIS A 250 27.34 -3.39 2.82
N LYS A 251 27.69 -4.01 3.96
CA LYS A 251 26.94 -5.12 4.53
C LYS A 251 25.50 -4.75 4.89
N LEU A 252 25.28 -3.58 5.48
CA LEU A 252 23.93 -3.08 5.80
C LEU A 252 23.10 -2.86 4.53
N GLU A 253 23.68 -2.28 3.48
CA GLU A 253 23.01 -2.12 2.19
C GLU A 253 22.68 -3.45 1.52
N LEU A 254 23.60 -4.42 1.62
CA LEU A 254 23.41 -5.77 1.12
C LEU A 254 22.26 -6.48 1.85
N HIS A 255 22.20 -6.40 3.17
CA HIS A 255 21.09 -6.96 3.96
C HIS A 255 19.75 -6.30 3.60
N LYS A 256 19.70 -4.98 3.41
CA LYS A 256 18.49 -4.28 2.92
C LYS A 256 18.08 -4.77 1.53
N LEU A 257 19.03 -5.07 0.65
CA LEU A 257 18.73 -5.64 -0.67
C LEU A 257 18.22 -7.08 -0.55
N MET A 258 18.86 -7.92 0.27
CA MET A 258 18.42 -9.30 0.53
C MET A 258 17.00 -9.33 1.08
N ALA A 259 16.67 -8.45 2.04
CA ALA A 259 15.31 -8.33 2.57
C ALA A 259 14.29 -8.08 1.45
N ARG A 260 14.61 -7.19 0.50
CA ARG A 260 13.76 -6.89 -0.67
C ARG A 260 13.65 -8.07 -1.64
N CYS A 261 14.73 -8.82 -1.85
CA CYS A 261 14.73 -10.02 -2.68
C CYS A 261 13.84 -11.11 -2.07
N PHE A 262 13.99 -11.40 -0.77
CA PHE A 262 13.14 -12.36 -0.05
C PHE A 262 11.67 -11.97 -0.07
N LEU A 263 11.35 -10.69 0.10
CA LEU A 263 9.98 -10.21 -0.03
C LEU A 263 9.42 -10.51 -1.43
N LYS A 264 10.22 -10.25 -2.48
CA LYS A 264 9.80 -10.54 -3.86
C LYS A 264 9.70 -12.03 -4.15
N LEU A 265 10.57 -12.87 -3.61
CA LEU A 265 10.43 -14.33 -3.72
C LEU A 265 9.10 -14.81 -3.13
N GLY A 266 8.71 -14.32 -1.95
CA GLY A 266 7.41 -14.65 -1.36
C GLY A 266 6.23 -14.21 -2.23
N GLU A 267 6.22 -12.94 -2.67
CA GLU A 267 5.16 -12.38 -3.53
C GLU A 267 5.04 -13.14 -4.86
N TRP A 268 6.16 -13.50 -5.46
CA TRP A 268 6.22 -14.23 -6.73
C TRP A 268 5.79 -15.69 -6.59
N GLN A 269 6.21 -16.36 -5.52
CA GLN A 269 5.79 -17.73 -5.23
C GLN A 269 4.27 -17.82 -5.11
N LEU A 270 3.63 -16.87 -4.41
CA LEU A 270 2.17 -16.80 -4.31
C LEU A 270 1.51 -16.53 -5.66
N SER A 271 2.08 -15.64 -6.47
CA SER A 271 1.55 -15.36 -7.81
C SER A 271 1.67 -16.55 -8.77
N LEU A 272 2.59 -17.49 -8.54
CA LEU A 272 2.79 -18.67 -9.39
C LEU A 272 1.93 -19.86 -8.93
N GLN A 273 1.91 -20.15 -7.64
CA GLN A 273 1.35 -21.41 -7.10
C GLN A 273 0.08 -21.20 -6.25
N GLY A 274 -0.30 -19.95 -5.99
CA GLY A 274 -1.40 -19.63 -5.08
C GLY A 274 -1.10 -19.97 -3.62
N ILE A 275 -2.14 -19.91 -2.78
CA ILE A 275 -2.07 -20.28 -1.36
C ILE A 275 -2.46 -21.75 -1.23
N ASN A 276 -1.52 -22.58 -0.76
CA ASN A 276 -1.73 -24.00 -0.53
C ASN A 276 -0.83 -24.51 0.62
N GLU A 277 -1.09 -25.73 1.09
CA GLU A 277 -0.37 -26.37 2.21
C GLU A 277 1.16 -26.41 2.03
N SER A 278 1.64 -26.49 0.79
CA SER A 278 3.08 -26.61 0.50
C SER A 278 3.79 -25.27 0.30
N THR A 279 3.03 -24.22 -0.04
CA THR A 279 3.54 -22.87 -0.32
C THR A 279 3.59 -22.02 0.93
N ILE A 280 2.60 -22.15 1.82
CA ILE A 280 2.52 -21.38 3.07
C ILE A 280 3.83 -21.47 3.87
N PRO A 281 4.40 -22.66 4.16
CA PRO A 281 5.65 -22.75 4.92
C PRO A 281 6.84 -22.09 4.22
N LYS A 282 6.94 -22.26 2.88
CA LYS A 282 8.04 -21.70 2.08
C LYS A 282 7.97 -20.17 2.01
N VAL A 283 6.78 -19.62 1.82
CA VAL A 283 6.59 -18.16 1.75
C VAL A 283 6.78 -17.52 3.12
N LEU A 284 6.29 -18.18 4.19
CA LEU A 284 6.57 -17.76 5.56
C LEU A 284 8.06 -17.76 5.87
N GLN A 285 8.80 -18.77 5.40
CA GLN A 285 10.26 -18.81 5.51
C GLN A 285 10.89 -17.62 4.78
N TYR A 286 10.51 -17.32 3.53
CA TYR A 286 11.06 -16.16 2.84
C TYR A 286 10.76 -14.83 3.56
N TYR A 287 9.52 -14.64 4.03
CA TYR A 287 9.17 -13.44 4.79
C TYR A 287 9.85 -13.38 6.17
N SER A 288 10.11 -14.52 6.82
CA SER A 288 10.87 -14.56 8.07
C SER A 288 12.32 -14.10 7.87
N HIS A 289 12.97 -14.55 6.80
CA HIS A 289 14.31 -14.10 6.42
C HIS A 289 14.29 -12.61 6.03
N SER A 290 13.23 -12.13 5.37
CA SER A 290 13.08 -10.72 5.02
C SER A 290 13.04 -9.81 6.25
N LYS A 291 12.27 -10.16 7.29
CA LYS A 291 12.21 -9.38 8.55
C LYS A 291 13.49 -9.48 9.39
N GLU A 292 14.24 -10.57 9.29
CA GLU A 292 15.50 -10.75 10.02
C GLU A 292 16.63 -9.92 9.42
N HIS A 293 16.66 -9.76 8.10
CA HIS A 293 17.63 -8.90 7.42
C HIS A 293 17.30 -7.41 7.52
N ASP A 294 16.02 -7.02 7.58
CA ASP A 294 15.61 -5.62 7.76
C ASP A 294 14.49 -5.50 8.80
N CYS A 295 14.88 -5.30 10.06
CA CYS A 295 13.96 -5.24 11.20
C CYS A 295 13.11 -3.97 11.25
N ASN A 296 13.54 -2.88 10.61
CA ASN A 296 12.84 -1.59 10.63
C ASN A 296 11.94 -1.39 9.41
N TRP A 297 11.88 -2.37 8.50
CA TRP A 297 11.12 -2.24 7.28
C TRP A 297 9.67 -2.69 7.43
N TYR A 298 8.76 -1.72 7.37
CA TYR A 298 7.32 -1.92 7.43
C TYR A 298 6.81 -3.06 6.53
N LYS A 299 7.21 -3.10 5.25
CA LYS A 299 6.63 -4.05 4.29
C LYS A 299 7.01 -5.50 4.59
N ALA A 300 8.16 -5.76 5.18
CA ALA A 300 8.55 -7.12 5.59
C ALA A 300 7.63 -7.63 6.70
N TRP A 301 7.46 -6.84 7.76
CA TRP A 301 6.55 -7.17 8.87
C TRP A 301 5.10 -7.30 8.42
N HIS A 302 4.63 -6.34 7.62
CA HIS A 302 3.27 -6.37 7.06
C HIS A 302 3.03 -7.62 6.21
N ALA A 303 3.91 -7.95 5.27
CA ALA A 303 3.74 -9.12 4.41
C ALA A 303 3.80 -10.44 5.20
N TRP A 304 4.67 -10.51 6.21
CA TRP A 304 4.74 -11.67 7.11
C TRP A 304 3.45 -11.80 7.93
N ALA A 305 2.93 -10.71 8.48
CA ALA A 305 1.69 -10.70 9.26
C ALA A 305 0.48 -11.10 8.41
N VAL A 306 0.34 -10.51 7.21
CA VAL A 306 -0.73 -10.84 6.26
C VAL A 306 -0.66 -12.29 5.81
N MET A 307 0.53 -12.84 5.53
CA MET A 307 0.67 -14.25 5.17
C MET A 307 0.22 -15.19 6.29
N ASN A 308 0.61 -14.92 7.54
CA ASN A 308 0.12 -15.70 8.69
C ASN A 308 -1.40 -15.57 8.84
N PHE A 309 -1.95 -14.37 8.65
CA PHE A 309 -3.40 -14.15 8.68
C PHE A 309 -4.14 -14.90 7.57
N GLU A 310 -3.62 -14.88 6.34
CA GLU A 310 -4.16 -15.65 5.22
C GLU A 310 -4.07 -17.16 5.46
N ALA A 311 -2.99 -17.64 6.08
CA ALA A 311 -2.87 -19.03 6.49
C ALA A 311 -3.96 -19.42 7.51
N VAL A 312 -4.21 -18.58 8.54
CA VAL A 312 -5.32 -18.79 9.50
C VAL A 312 -6.66 -18.91 8.77
N LEU A 313 -6.94 -18.02 7.81
CA LEU A 313 -8.19 -18.07 7.03
C LEU A 313 -8.26 -19.31 6.14
N HIS A 314 -7.17 -19.69 5.48
CA HIS A 314 -7.10 -20.87 4.63
C HIS A 314 -7.44 -22.14 5.42
N TYR A 315 -6.81 -22.36 6.57
CA TYR A 315 -7.08 -23.52 7.43
C TYR A 315 -8.50 -23.49 8.01
N LYS A 316 -9.03 -22.31 8.37
CA LYS A 316 -10.42 -22.15 8.83
C LYS A 316 -11.42 -22.57 7.75
N HIS A 317 -11.29 -22.03 6.53
CA HIS A 317 -12.19 -22.32 5.42
C HIS A 317 -12.07 -23.75 4.92
N GLN A 318 -10.84 -24.29 4.86
CA GLN A 318 -10.61 -25.68 4.48
C GLN A 318 -11.28 -26.65 5.46
N ASN A 319 -11.25 -26.35 6.77
CA ASN A 319 -11.92 -27.19 7.76
C ASN A 319 -13.46 -27.08 7.68
N GLN A 320 -14.00 -25.86 7.57
CA GLN A 320 -15.46 -25.66 7.41
C GLN A 320 -15.99 -26.40 6.18
N GLY A 321 -15.29 -26.34 5.05
CA GLY A 321 -15.67 -27.09 3.84
C GLY A 321 -15.56 -28.62 3.97
N ARG A 322 -14.68 -29.13 4.82
CA ARG A 322 -14.59 -30.57 5.13
C ARG A 322 -15.73 -31.02 6.06
N ASP A 323 -16.09 -30.21 7.04
CA ASP A 323 -17.17 -30.50 7.99
C ASP A 323 -18.55 -30.44 7.33
N GLU A 324 -18.80 -29.45 6.45
CA GLU A 324 -20.01 -29.36 5.62
C GLU A 324 -20.18 -30.59 4.72
N LYS A 325 -19.11 -31.03 4.03
CA LYS A 325 -19.14 -32.22 3.17
C LYS A 325 -19.36 -33.52 3.97
N LYS A 326 -18.87 -33.60 5.22
CA LYS A 326 -19.16 -34.72 6.12
C LYS A 326 -20.63 -34.72 6.56
N LYS A 327 -21.22 -33.56 6.86
CA LYS A 327 -22.66 -33.43 7.19
C LYS A 327 -23.55 -33.84 6.02
N LEU A 328 -23.24 -33.40 4.80
CA LEU A 328 -23.96 -33.78 3.58
C LEU A 328 -23.89 -35.30 3.30
N ARG A 329 -22.72 -35.93 3.49
CA ARG A 329 -22.57 -37.39 3.34
C ARG A 329 -23.36 -38.19 4.38
N HIS A 330 -23.45 -37.69 5.62
CA HIS A 330 -24.28 -38.31 6.67
C HIS A 330 -25.78 -38.11 6.44
N ALA A 331 -26.21 -36.98 5.87
CA ALA A 331 -27.62 -36.76 5.51
C ALA A 331 -28.08 -37.66 4.35
N SER A 332 -27.23 -37.90 3.35
CA SER A 332 -27.55 -38.81 2.23
C SER A 332 -27.51 -40.31 2.59
N GLY A 333 -26.94 -40.68 3.73
CA GLY A 333 -26.87 -42.06 4.21
C GLY A 333 -28.04 -42.48 5.12
N ALA A 334 -28.89 -41.54 5.53
CA ALA A 334 -29.99 -41.79 6.47
C ALA A 334 -31.36 -42.06 5.80
N SER A 335 -31.44 -42.06 4.47
CA SER A 335 -32.71 -42.25 3.73
C SER A 335 -32.97 -43.70 3.24
N ALA A 336 -32.26 -44.70 3.78
CA ALA A 336 -32.48 -46.10 3.43
C ALA A 336 -32.49 -46.99 4.69
N ASN A 337 -33.54 -46.86 5.50
CA ASN A 337 -34.18 -47.94 6.28
C ASN A 337 -35.07 -47.37 7.39
N SER A 338 -36.39 -47.41 7.18
CA SER A 338 -37.37 -47.82 8.21
C SER A 338 -38.79 -47.73 7.65
N GLU A 339 -39.31 -48.88 7.22
CA GLU A 339 -40.75 -49.13 7.17
C GLU A 339 -41.27 -49.47 8.58
N ALA A 340 -42.49 -49.00 8.86
CA ALA A 340 -43.46 -49.46 9.86
C ALA A 340 -43.16 -49.24 11.37
N SER A 341 -43.89 -48.30 11.99
CA SER A 341 -44.99 -48.58 12.95
C SER A 341 -45.59 -47.28 13.53
N ASN A 342 -46.92 -47.18 13.49
CA ASN A 342 -47.73 -46.11 14.10
C ASN A 342 -47.99 -46.40 15.59
N SER A 343 -47.79 -45.40 16.46
CA SER A 343 -48.62 -45.20 17.67
C SER A 343 -48.40 -43.79 18.23
N ASP A 344 -49.51 -43.05 18.39
CA ASP A 344 -49.60 -41.72 19.00
C ASP A 344 -49.11 -41.66 20.46
N SER A 345 -48.42 -40.58 20.82
CA SER A 345 -48.57 -39.90 22.12
C SER A 345 -47.85 -38.54 22.11
N GLU A 346 -48.61 -37.48 22.39
CA GLU A 346 -48.13 -36.14 22.72
C GLU A 346 -47.47 -36.14 24.12
N ALA A 347 -46.29 -35.53 24.27
CA ALA A 347 -45.91 -34.66 25.41
C ALA A 347 -44.40 -34.29 25.42
N ASP A 348 -44.15 -33.02 25.73
CA ASP A 348 -42.95 -32.40 26.32
C ASP A 348 -41.62 -32.32 25.54
N SER A 349 -41.32 -31.10 25.08
CA SER A 349 -40.04 -30.66 24.54
C SER A 349 -39.19 -29.96 25.61
N THR A 350 -38.48 -30.75 26.42
CA THR A 350 -37.36 -30.27 27.23
C THR A 350 -36.01 -30.49 26.54
N GLU A 351 -35.22 -29.43 26.55
CA GLU A 351 -33.80 -29.27 26.21
C GLU A 351 -32.94 -30.55 26.15
N HIS A 352 -32.42 -30.88 24.97
CA HIS A 352 -31.11 -31.53 24.85
C HIS A 352 -30.41 -31.09 23.56
N SER A 353 -29.37 -30.26 23.73
CA SER A 353 -28.40 -29.96 22.67
C SER A 353 -27.64 -31.24 22.28
N PRO A 354 -27.36 -31.50 20.98
CA PRO A 354 -26.66 -32.71 20.57
C PRO A 354 -25.18 -32.65 20.98
N VAL A 355 -24.76 -33.63 21.78
CA VAL A 355 -23.35 -33.82 22.20
C VAL A 355 -22.50 -34.21 20.97
N PRO A 356 -21.38 -33.52 20.67
CA PRO A 356 -20.53 -33.85 19.54
C PRO A 356 -19.77 -35.17 19.76
N SER A 357 -19.76 -36.03 18.74
CA SER A 357 -19.14 -37.36 18.74
C SER A 357 -17.62 -37.32 19.01
N PRO A 358 -16.98 -38.38 19.55
CA PRO A 358 -15.56 -38.39 19.92
C PRO A 358 -14.58 -38.02 18.80
N GLY A 359 -14.90 -38.37 17.55
CA GLY A 359 -14.10 -38.01 16.37
C GLY A 359 -14.16 -36.53 15.98
N GLN A 360 -15.21 -35.80 16.36
CA GLN A 360 -15.33 -34.35 16.10
C GLN A 360 -14.52 -33.53 17.12
N LYS A 361 -14.38 -34.02 18.36
CA LYS A 361 -13.59 -33.35 19.41
C LYS A 361 -12.09 -33.31 19.05
N LYS A 362 -11.54 -34.43 18.59
CA LYS A 362 -10.11 -34.53 18.21
C LYS A 362 -9.73 -33.65 17.01
N VAL A 363 -10.59 -33.58 15.99
CA VAL A 363 -10.37 -32.73 14.80
C VAL A 363 -10.41 -31.24 15.17
N ASN A 364 -11.28 -30.85 16.10
CA ASN A 364 -11.40 -29.46 16.54
C ASN A 364 -10.21 -29.03 17.42
N GLU A 365 -9.65 -29.94 18.22
CA GLU A 365 -8.41 -29.71 18.97
C GLU A 365 -7.18 -29.57 18.06
N ASP A 366 -7.04 -30.42 17.05
CA ASP A 366 -5.93 -30.36 16.08
C ASP A 366 -6.02 -29.10 15.21
N LEU A 367 -7.25 -28.67 14.84
CA LEU A 367 -7.47 -27.39 14.18
C LEU A 367 -7.09 -26.22 15.08
N SER A 368 -7.49 -26.24 16.36
CA SER A 368 -7.17 -25.16 17.29
C SER A 368 -5.65 -24.99 17.44
N LYS A 369 -4.89 -26.09 17.53
CA LYS A 369 -3.42 -26.06 17.54
C LYS A 369 -2.83 -25.51 16.24
N THR A 370 -3.37 -25.93 15.08
CA THR A 370 -2.91 -25.48 13.77
C THR A 370 -3.18 -23.99 13.56
N LEU A 371 -4.37 -23.51 13.94
CA LEU A 371 -4.71 -22.09 13.86
C LEU A 371 -3.88 -21.26 14.84
N LEU A 372 -3.66 -21.76 16.06
CA LEU A 372 -2.86 -21.06 17.08
C LEU A 372 -1.43 -20.83 16.60
N LEU A 373 -0.83 -21.81 15.92
CA LEU A 373 0.52 -21.73 15.34
C LEU A 373 0.69 -20.50 14.43
N TYR A 374 -0.34 -20.10 13.68
CA TYR A 374 -0.28 -18.95 12.78
C TYR A 374 -0.91 -17.67 13.37
N THR A 375 -1.84 -17.79 14.30
CA THR A 375 -2.56 -16.64 14.88
C THR A 375 -1.64 -15.77 15.73
N VAL A 376 -0.82 -16.36 16.61
CA VAL A 376 0.08 -15.59 17.48
C VAL A 376 1.13 -14.82 16.65
N PRO A 377 1.84 -15.45 15.68
CA PRO A 377 2.70 -14.73 14.74
C PRO A 377 2.00 -13.61 13.97
N ALA A 378 0.77 -13.82 13.48
CA ALA A 378 0.03 -12.78 12.78
C ALA A 378 -0.20 -11.54 13.66
N VAL A 379 -0.63 -11.75 14.90
CA VAL A 379 -0.85 -10.66 15.88
C VAL A 379 0.45 -9.89 16.14
N GLN A 380 1.53 -10.59 16.49
CA GLN A 380 2.84 -9.96 16.74
C GLN A 380 3.36 -9.18 15.52
N GLY A 381 3.18 -9.74 14.33
CA GLY A 381 3.58 -9.12 13.07
C GLY A 381 2.83 -7.83 12.79
N PHE A 382 1.50 -7.81 12.98
CA PHE A 382 0.70 -6.61 12.80
C PHE A 382 1.03 -5.53 13.83
N PHE A 383 1.27 -5.88 15.09
CA PHE A 383 1.70 -4.88 16.09
C PHE A 383 3.01 -4.19 15.68
N ARG A 384 3.97 -4.95 15.15
CA ARG A 384 5.22 -4.39 14.62
C ARG A 384 4.99 -3.56 13.35
N SER A 385 4.17 -4.03 12.40
CA SER A 385 3.87 -3.25 11.19
C SER A 385 3.17 -1.93 11.51
N ILE A 386 2.24 -1.93 12.48
CA ILE A 386 1.56 -0.71 12.95
C ILE A 386 2.55 0.24 13.60
N SER A 387 3.46 -0.25 14.46
CA SER A 387 4.48 0.60 15.10
C SER A 387 5.45 1.26 14.11
N LEU A 388 5.70 0.62 12.97
CA LEU A 388 6.55 1.14 11.91
C LEU A 388 5.80 2.04 10.91
N SER A 389 4.46 1.95 10.87
CA SER A 389 3.62 2.74 9.97
C SER A 389 3.25 4.09 10.59
N ARG A 390 3.74 5.18 9.98
CA ARG A 390 3.40 6.55 10.38
C ARG A 390 2.09 6.99 9.71
N GLY A 391 0.97 6.73 10.36
CA GLY A 391 -0.34 7.33 10.04
C GLY A 391 -1.23 6.57 9.04
N ASN A 392 -0.70 5.61 8.28
CA ASN A 392 -1.49 4.78 7.36
C ASN A 392 -1.47 3.31 7.80
N ASN A 393 -2.13 3.01 8.90
CA ASN A 393 -2.15 1.69 9.55
C ASN A 393 -3.57 1.13 9.74
N LEU A 394 -4.62 1.81 9.24
CA LEU A 394 -6.01 1.38 9.38
C LEU A 394 -6.24 -0.08 8.96
N GLN A 395 -5.67 -0.48 7.83
CA GLN A 395 -5.80 -1.85 7.34
C GLN A 395 -5.23 -2.86 8.35
N ASP A 396 -4.04 -2.61 8.87
CA ASP A 396 -3.37 -3.49 9.84
C ASP A 396 -4.13 -3.52 11.17
N THR A 397 -4.59 -2.36 11.64
CA THR A 397 -5.38 -2.24 12.87
C THR A 397 -6.69 -3.03 12.76
N LEU A 398 -7.40 -2.95 11.63
CA LEU A 398 -8.63 -3.74 11.41
C LEU A 398 -8.35 -5.26 11.37
N ARG A 399 -7.19 -5.69 10.84
CA ARG A 399 -6.79 -7.10 10.88
C ARG A 399 -6.48 -7.58 12.30
N VAL A 400 -5.84 -6.75 13.13
CA VAL A 400 -5.66 -7.03 14.56
C VAL A 400 -7.01 -7.19 15.25
N LEU A 401 -7.98 -6.29 15.00
CA LEU A 401 -9.33 -6.42 15.57
C LEU A 401 -10.04 -7.70 15.11
N THR A 402 -9.87 -8.08 13.84
CA THR A 402 -10.44 -9.34 13.33
C THR A 402 -9.87 -10.54 14.07
N LEU A 403 -8.56 -10.61 14.25
CA LEU A 403 -7.91 -11.69 15.00
C LEU A 403 -8.32 -11.68 16.48
N TRP A 404 -8.39 -10.50 17.09
CA TRP A 404 -8.75 -10.35 18.48
C TRP A 404 -10.18 -10.78 18.77
N PHE A 405 -11.15 -10.32 17.99
CA PHE A 405 -12.55 -10.66 18.24
C PHE A 405 -12.87 -12.13 17.96
N ASP A 406 -12.26 -12.72 16.93
CA ASP A 406 -12.49 -14.13 16.56
C ASP A 406 -11.71 -15.11 17.44
N TYR A 407 -10.43 -14.84 17.74
CA TYR A 407 -9.50 -15.79 18.36
C TYR A 407 -8.93 -15.34 19.71
N GLY A 408 -9.17 -14.11 20.17
CA GLY A 408 -8.65 -13.58 21.44
C GLY A 408 -9.23 -14.21 22.71
N HIS A 409 -10.09 -15.23 22.59
CA HIS A 409 -10.52 -16.04 23.72
C HIS A 409 -9.47 -17.10 24.11
N TRP A 410 -8.49 -17.38 23.23
CA TRP A 410 -7.35 -18.24 23.53
C TRP A 410 -6.30 -17.48 24.37
N PRO A 411 -5.77 -18.08 25.45
CA PRO A 411 -4.84 -17.41 26.36
C PRO A 411 -3.59 -16.86 25.68
N GLU A 412 -2.97 -17.61 24.77
CA GLU A 412 -1.73 -17.23 24.10
C GLU A 412 -1.93 -16.05 23.14
N VAL A 413 -3.09 -16.00 22.48
CA VAL A 413 -3.48 -14.86 21.63
C VAL A 413 -3.76 -13.64 22.49
N ASN A 414 -4.45 -13.81 23.62
CA ASN A 414 -4.74 -12.74 24.56
C ASN A 414 -3.45 -12.15 25.16
N GLU A 415 -2.46 -12.97 25.51
CA GLU A 415 -1.16 -12.51 26.00
C GLU A 415 -0.44 -11.64 24.95
N ALA A 416 -0.36 -12.12 23.71
CA ALA A 416 0.22 -11.36 22.60
C ALA A 416 -0.52 -10.03 22.32
N LEU A 417 -1.85 -10.00 22.47
CA LEU A 417 -2.65 -8.79 22.36
C LEU A 417 -2.39 -7.81 23.50
N VAL A 418 -2.31 -8.29 24.74
CA VAL A 418 -2.02 -7.45 25.91
C VAL A 418 -0.64 -6.81 25.79
N GLU A 419 0.38 -7.56 25.37
CA GLU A 419 1.71 -7.03 25.10
C GLU A 419 1.67 -5.99 23.96
N GLY A 420 1.07 -6.36 22.82
CA GLY A 420 0.98 -5.50 21.65
C GLY A 420 0.28 -4.17 21.92
N ILE A 421 -0.84 -4.19 22.64
CA ILE A 421 -1.63 -2.99 22.96
C ILE A 421 -0.85 -2.01 23.84
N LYS A 422 0.00 -2.52 24.75
CA LYS A 422 0.89 -1.66 25.55
C LYS A 422 2.00 -1.00 24.72
N THR A 423 2.39 -1.60 23.60
CA THR A 423 3.47 -1.07 22.73
C THR A 423 3.01 -0.04 21.71
N ILE A 424 1.73 -0.08 21.31
CA ILE A 424 1.16 0.82 20.30
C ILE A 424 0.77 2.17 20.92
N GLN A 425 0.95 3.25 20.14
CA GLN A 425 0.47 4.58 20.50
C GLN A 425 -1.06 4.65 20.54
N ILE A 426 -1.61 5.29 21.57
CA ILE A 426 -3.05 5.36 21.83
C ILE A 426 -3.85 5.96 20.65
N ASP A 427 -3.24 6.91 19.91
CA ASP A 427 -3.82 7.56 18.72
C ASP A 427 -4.25 6.59 17.62
N THR A 428 -3.56 5.45 17.51
CA THR A 428 -3.84 4.41 16.50
C THR A 428 -5.25 3.84 16.68
N TRP A 429 -5.72 3.75 17.93
CA TRP A 429 -7.02 3.16 18.25
C TRP A 429 -8.18 4.09 17.96
N LEU A 430 -7.93 5.40 17.80
CA LEU A 430 -8.98 6.39 17.55
C LEU A 430 -9.75 6.10 16.25
N GLN A 431 -9.05 5.61 15.22
CA GLN A 431 -9.64 5.28 13.92
C GLN A 431 -10.60 4.09 14.00
N VAL A 432 -10.49 3.25 15.03
CA VAL A 432 -11.26 2.01 15.16
C VAL A 432 -12.19 1.97 16.39
N ILE A 433 -12.44 3.13 17.01
CA ILE A 433 -13.43 3.29 18.09
C ILE A 433 -14.81 2.70 17.72
N PRO A 434 -15.36 2.92 16.50
CA PRO A 434 -16.66 2.35 16.14
C PRO A 434 -16.68 0.81 16.23
N GLN A 435 -15.62 0.15 15.80
CA GLN A 435 -15.50 -1.32 15.82
C GLN A 435 -15.32 -1.85 17.24
N LEU A 436 -14.58 -1.14 18.11
CA LEU A 436 -14.44 -1.46 19.53
C LEU A 436 -15.78 -1.33 20.26
N ILE A 437 -16.47 -0.21 20.06
CA ILE A 437 -17.77 0.06 20.67
C ILE A 437 -18.83 -0.93 20.19
N ALA A 438 -18.80 -1.36 18.93
CA ALA A 438 -19.71 -2.38 18.42
C ALA A 438 -19.59 -3.75 19.13
N ARG A 439 -18.47 -4.00 19.83
CA ARG A 439 -18.20 -5.26 20.55
C ARG A 439 -18.04 -5.09 22.06
N ILE A 440 -18.45 -3.93 22.60
CA ILE A 440 -18.34 -3.59 24.03
C ILE A 440 -19.06 -4.60 24.97
N ASP A 441 -20.09 -5.26 24.46
CA ASP A 441 -20.96 -6.22 25.13
C ASP A 441 -20.68 -7.68 24.73
N THR A 442 -19.47 -7.98 24.25
CA THR A 442 -19.08 -9.35 23.89
C THR A 442 -19.27 -10.33 25.07
N PRO A 443 -19.86 -11.52 24.86
CA PRO A 443 -20.04 -12.51 25.93
C PRO A 443 -18.71 -13.16 26.35
N ARG A 444 -17.63 -12.96 25.58
CA ARG A 444 -16.31 -13.53 25.85
C ARG A 444 -15.57 -12.67 26.89
N ALA A 445 -15.52 -13.13 28.14
CA ALA A 445 -14.98 -12.37 29.27
C ALA A 445 -13.51 -11.92 29.10
N LEU A 446 -12.64 -12.73 28.48
CA LEU A 446 -11.24 -12.33 28.20
C LEU A 446 -11.16 -11.15 27.24
N VAL A 447 -11.87 -11.25 26.11
CA VAL A 447 -11.92 -10.20 25.07
C VAL A 447 -12.57 -8.93 25.62
N GLY A 448 -13.71 -9.05 26.29
CA GLY A 448 -14.46 -7.91 26.83
C GLY A 448 -13.67 -7.12 27.87
N ARG A 449 -12.96 -7.80 28.79
CA ARG A 449 -12.09 -7.13 29.77
C ARG A 449 -11.02 -6.27 29.10
N LEU A 450 -10.40 -6.80 28.05
CA LEU A 450 -9.37 -6.08 27.31
C LEU A 450 -9.96 -4.88 26.56
N ILE A 451 -11.15 -5.01 25.94
CA ILE A 451 -11.86 -3.89 25.30
C ILE A 451 -12.13 -2.78 26.32
N HIS A 452 -12.65 -3.13 27.50
CA HIS A 452 -12.98 -2.15 28.54
C HIS A 452 -11.72 -1.44 29.04
N GLN A 453 -10.61 -2.16 29.21
CA GLN A 453 -9.33 -1.56 29.58
C GLN A 453 -8.86 -0.57 28.51
N LEU A 454 -8.82 -0.98 27.24
CA LEU A 454 -8.39 -0.13 26.14
C LEU A 454 -9.27 1.12 25.98
N LEU A 455 -10.59 0.97 26.04
CA LEU A 455 -11.52 2.10 25.96
C LEU A 455 -11.37 3.05 27.17
N THR A 456 -11.07 2.53 28.36
CA THR A 456 -10.79 3.36 29.53
C THR A 456 -9.50 4.16 29.32
N ASP A 457 -8.45 3.52 28.78
CA ASP A 457 -7.19 4.19 28.45
C ASP A 457 -7.39 5.27 27.37
N ILE A 458 -8.14 4.99 26.30
CA ILE A 458 -8.49 5.99 25.28
C ILE A 458 -9.28 7.14 25.92
N GLY A 459 -10.22 6.85 26.80
CA GLY A 459 -11.04 7.85 27.49
C GLY A 459 -10.22 8.79 28.38
N ARG A 460 -9.06 8.34 28.87
CA ARG A 460 -8.13 9.14 29.68
C ARG A 460 -7.31 10.14 28.87
N TYR A 461 -6.87 9.76 27.66
CA TYR A 461 -6.02 10.61 26.81
C TYR A 461 -6.83 11.41 25.77
N HIS A 462 -7.88 10.82 25.21
CA HIS A 462 -8.71 11.41 24.14
C HIS A 462 -10.22 11.30 24.45
N PRO A 463 -10.71 11.92 25.54
CA PRO A 463 -12.11 11.79 25.96
C PRO A 463 -13.11 12.26 24.91
N GLN A 464 -12.74 13.29 24.12
CA GLN A 464 -13.57 13.85 23.04
C GLN A 464 -13.88 12.82 21.94
N ALA A 465 -12.96 11.90 21.66
CA ALA A 465 -13.16 10.89 20.62
C ALA A 465 -14.15 9.79 21.07
N LEU A 466 -14.30 9.58 22.38
CA LEU A 466 -15.10 8.51 22.95
C LEU A 466 -16.49 8.93 23.41
N ILE A 467 -16.68 10.21 23.71
CA ILE A 467 -17.87 10.66 24.42
C ILE A 467 -19.17 10.41 23.63
N TYR A 468 -19.21 10.74 22.34
CA TYR A 468 -20.41 10.53 21.51
C TYR A 468 -20.69 9.04 21.26
N PRO A 469 -19.73 8.20 20.83
CA PRO A 469 -19.96 6.76 20.71
C PRO A 469 -20.42 6.09 22.00
N LEU A 470 -19.87 6.48 23.16
CA LEU A 470 -20.28 5.93 24.46
C LEU A 470 -21.65 6.42 24.90
N THR A 471 -22.00 7.68 24.64
CA THR A 471 -23.32 8.24 25.00
C THR A 471 -24.44 7.58 24.19
N VAL A 472 -24.17 7.23 22.93
CA VAL A 472 -25.10 6.42 22.13
C VAL A 472 -25.20 5.00 22.70
N ALA A 473 -24.06 4.38 23.06
CA ALA A 473 -24.06 3.03 23.63
C ALA A 473 -24.73 2.95 25.01
N SER A 474 -24.65 4.01 25.83
CA SER A 474 -25.29 4.07 27.15
C SER A 474 -26.81 4.19 27.08
N LYS A 475 -27.37 4.60 25.94
CA LYS A 475 -28.83 4.65 25.70
C LYS A 475 -29.37 3.39 25.02
N SER A 476 -28.55 2.34 24.86
CA SER A 476 -28.97 1.09 24.22
C SER A 476 -30.05 0.35 25.02
N THR A 477 -30.99 -0.29 24.33
CA THR A 477 -32.00 -1.18 24.91
C THR A 477 -31.41 -2.49 25.44
N THR A 478 -30.26 -2.92 24.92
CA THR A 478 -29.56 -4.11 25.39
C THR A 478 -28.87 -3.84 26.72
N THR A 479 -29.27 -4.55 27.77
CA THR A 479 -28.77 -4.36 29.15
C THR A 479 -27.26 -4.52 29.27
N ALA A 480 -26.67 -5.53 28.60
CA ALA A 480 -25.22 -5.77 28.62
C ALA A 480 -24.42 -4.58 28.04
N ARG A 481 -24.90 -4.03 26.92
CA ARG A 481 -24.31 -2.87 26.24
C ARG A 481 -24.45 -1.60 27.05
N HIS A 482 -25.65 -1.34 27.56
CA HIS A 482 -25.94 -0.24 28.47
C HIS A 482 -25.04 -0.26 29.71
N ASN A 483 -24.96 -1.41 30.40
CA ASN A 483 -24.15 -1.58 31.61
C ASN A 483 -22.65 -1.38 31.34
N ALA A 484 -22.13 -1.95 30.24
CA ALA A 484 -20.73 -1.81 29.87
C ALA A 484 -20.38 -0.36 29.50
N ALA A 485 -21.20 0.32 28.71
CA ALA A 485 -21.00 1.71 28.32
C ALA A 485 -21.04 2.65 29.55
N ASN A 486 -22.03 2.47 30.44
CA ASN A 486 -22.14 3.26 31.66
C ASN A 486 -20.98 3.03 32.62
N LYS A 487 -20.42 1.82 32.68
CA LYS A 487 -19.22 1.55 33.46
C LYS A 487 -18.02 2.36 32.96
N ILE A 488 -17.81 2.42 31.65
CA ILE A 488 -16.70 3.19 31.06
C ILE A 488 -16.93 4.70 31.22
N LEU A 489 -18.16 5.18 31.00
CA LEU A 489 -18.51 6.59 31.24
C LEU A 489 -18.25 7.00 32.70
N LYS A 490 -18.60 6.14 33.68
CA LYS A 490 -18.29 6.38 35.09
C LYS A 490 -16.79 6.55 35.34
N ASN A 491 -15.96 5.68 34.76
CA ASN A 491 -14.50 5.82 34.84
C ASN A 491 -14.02 7.11 34.17
N MET A 492 -14.62 7.53 33.05
CA MET A 492 -14.29 8.79 32.39
C MET A 492 -14.72 10.03 33.20
N CYS A 493 -15.80 9.95 33.98
CA CYS A 493 -16.25 11.04 34.85
C CYS A 493 -15.19 11.41 35.90
N GLU A 494 -14.38 10.46 36.38
CA GLU A 494 -13.29 10.74 37.33
C GLU A 494 -12.24 11.71 36.77
N HIS A 495 -12.06 11.72 35.43
CA HIS A 495 -11.08 12.56 34.75
C HIS A 495 -11.70 13.79 34.07
N CYS A 496 -12.93 13.68 33.57
CA CYS A 496 -13.54 14.66 32.66
C CYS A 496 -15.05 14.85 32.94
N ASN A 497 -15.46 14.96 34.20
CA ASN A 497 -16.88 15.06 34.57
C ASN A 497 -17.65 16.16 33.81
N THR A 498 -17.10 17.37 33.71
CA THR A 498 -17.76 18.49 33.04
C THR A 498 -18.07 18.19 31.57
N LEU A 499 -17.11 17.63 30.84
CA LEU A 499 -17.28 17.23 29.45
C LEU A 499 -18.34 16.13 29.31
N VAL A 500 -18.32 15.13 30.19
CA VAL A 500 -19.28 14.02 30.14
C VAL A 500 -20.69 14.53 30.37
N GLN A 501 -20.92 15.34 31.40
CA GLN A 501 -22.24 15.91 31.70
C GLN A 501 -22.75 16.81 30.56
N GLN A 502 -21.89 17.66 30.00
CA GLN A 502 -22.24 18.52 28.87
C GLN A 502 -22.63 17.70 27.63
N ALA A 503 -21.85 16.67 27.30
CA ALA A 503 -22.12 15.86 26.11
C ALA A 503 -23.38 14.99 26.27
N ILE A 504 -23.66 14.47 27.46
CA ILE A 504 -24.90 13.74 27.74
C ILE A 504 -26.10 14.67 27.56
N MET A 505 -26.08 15.86 28.18
CA MET A 505 -27.15 16.85 28.04
C MET A 505 -27.36 17.24 26.57
N VAL A 506 -26.29 17.59 25.85
CA VAL A 506 -26.36 17.94 24.43
C VAL A 506 -26.92 16.78 23.60
N SER A 507 -26.51 15.54 23.86
CA SER A 507 -27.04 14.37 23.15
C SER A 507 -28.52 14.15 23.43
N GLU A 508 -29.00 14.33 24.66
CA GLU A 508 -30.42 14.20 25.01
C GLU A 508 -31.26 15.28 24.32
N GLU A 509 -30.82 16.52 24.37
CA GLU A 509 -31.55 17.64 23.76
C GLU A 509 -31.51 17.59 22.22
N LEU A 510 -30.41 17.14 21.61
CA LEU A 510 -30.37 16.90 20.16
C LEU A 510 -31.33 15.81 19.72
N ILE A 511 -31.49 14.74 20.51
CA ILE A 511 -32.50 13.70 20.22
C ILE A 511 -33.92 14.26 20.37
N ARG A 512 -34.17 15.06 21.41
CA ARG A 512 -35.47 15.72 21.64
C ARG A 512 -35.86 16.67 20.50
N VAL A 513 -34.90 17.41 19.97
CA VAL A 513 -35.12 18.34 18.83
C VAL A 513 -35.25 17.61 17.51
N ALA A 514 -34.59 16.46 17.34
CA ALA A 514 -34.62 15.71 16.08
C ALA A 514 -35.99 15.06 15.79
N ILE A 515 -36.77 14.73 16.81
CA ILE A 515 -38.11 14.15 16.64
C ILE A 515 -39.06 14.76 17.67
N LEU A 516 -39.98 15.60 17.21
CA LEU A 516 -40.94 16.28 18.08
C LEU A 516 -42.09 15.34 18.46
N TRP A 517 -42.74 15.62 19.59
CA TRP A 517 -43.84 14.77 20.09
C TRP A 517 -44.95 14.60 19.05
N HIS A 518 -45.36 15.66 18.36
CA HIS A 518 -46.40 15.56 17.35
C HIS A 518 -45.98 14.76 16.12
N GLU A 519 -44.69 14.77 15.76
CA GLU A 519 -44.14 13.95 14.68
C GLU A 519 -44.15 12.46 15.08
N MET A 520 -43.70 12.13 16.30
CA MET A 520 -43.80 10.78 16.86
C MET A 520 -45.24 10.26 16.93
N TRP A 521 -46.17 11.13 17.35
CA TRP A 521 -47.59 10.79 17.40
C TRP A 521 -48.19 10.62 16.00
N HIS A 522 -47.78 11.44 15.02
CA HIS A 522 -48.27 11.32 13.65
C HIS A 522 -47.83 9.99 13.01
N GLU A 523 -46.53 9.67 13.07
CA GLU A 523 -45.97 8.41 12.56
C GLU A 523 -46.57 7.21 13.31
N GLY A 524 -46.64 7.27 14.64
CA GLY A 524 -47.19 6.19 15.45
C GLY A 524 -48.68 5.94 15.21
N LEU A 525 -49.49 6.98 14.99
CA LEU A 525 -50.91 6.85 14.64
C LEU A 525 -51.11 6.30 13.23
N GLU A 526 -50.27 6.72 12.26
CA GLU A 526 -50.30 6.17 10.91
C GLU A 526 -50.01 4.66 10.92
N GLU A 527 -48.94 4.23 11.60
CA GLU A 527 -48.58 2.81 11.72
C GLU A 527 -49.62 2.02 12.53
N ALA A 528 -50.12 2.58 13.63
CA ALA A 528 -51.21 1.96 14.40
C ALA A 528 -52.49 1.80 13.56
N SER A 529 -52.82 2.79 12.72
CA SER A 529 -53.97 2.71 11.81
C SER A 529 -53.78 1.64 10.75
N ARG A 530 -52.56 1.48 10.21
CA ARG A 530 -52.21 0.42 9.25
C ARG A 530 -52.38 -0.97 9.87
N LEU A 531 -51.88 -1.15 11.09
CA LEU A 531 -52.00 -2.41 11.85
C LEU A 531 -53.46 -2.74 12.19
N TYR A 532 -54.25 -1.74 12.59
CA TYR A 532 -55.64 -1.94 12.99
C TYR A 532 -56.60 -2.13 11.80
N PHE A 533 -56.57 -1.22 10.82
CA PHE A 533 -57.49 -1.24 9.68
C PHE A 533 -57.03 -2.17 8.55
N GLY A 534 -55.72 -2.26 8.30
CA GLY A 534 -55.15 -3.12 7.26
C GLY A 534 -55.00 -4.57 7.71
N GLU A 535 -54.25 -4.81 8.79
CA GLU A 535 -53.87 -6.16 9.24
C GLU A 535 -54.80 -6.74 10.33
N ARG A 536 -55.76 -5.95 10.84
CA ARG A 536 -56.66 -6.32 11.95
C ARG A 536 -55.93 -6.77 13.22
N ASN A 537 -54.69 -6.32 13.40
CA ASN A 537 -53.84 -6.69 14.53
C ASN A 537 -53.99 -5.71 15.70
N VAL A 538 -54.98 -5.97 16.55
CA VAL A 538 -55.30 -5.12 17.72
C VAL A 538 -54.17 -5.11 18.76
N LYS A 539 -53.50 -6.24 18.97
CA LYS A 539 -52.38 -6.32 19.93
C LYS A 539 -51.17 -5.52 19.45
N GLY A 540 -50.87 -5.59 18.15
CA GLY A 540 -49.81 -4.80 17.53
C GLY A 540 -50.07 -3.30 17.59
N MET A 541 -51.32 -2.88 17.36
CA MET A 541 -51.74 -1.48 17.49
C MET A 541 -51.47 -0.95 18.91
N PHE A 542 -51.87 -1.69 19.96
CA PHE A 542 -51.57 -1.27 21.34
C PHE A 542 -50.07 -1.19 21.63
N ALA A 543 -49.29 -2.15 21.13
CA ALA A 543 -47.83 -2.14 21.31
C ALA A 543 -47.13 -0.92 20.66
N VAL A 544 -47.74 -0.32 19.62
CA VAL A 544 -47.23 0.91 18.99
C VAL A 544 -47.64 2.16 19.79
N LEU A 545 -48.87 2.22 20.30
CA LEU A 545 -49.40 3.40 20.98
C LEU A 545 -49.03 3.50 22.47
N GLU A 546 -48.87 2.38 23.16
CA GLU A 546 -48.55 2.34 24.60
C GLU A 546 -47.25 3.09 24.95
N PRO A 547 -46.13 2.95 24.20
CA PRO A 547 -44.92 3.74 24.45
C PRO A 547 -45.12 5.26 24.30
N LEU A 548 -46.02 5.70 23.41
CA LEU A 548 -46.33 7.12 23.19
C LEU A 548 -47.15 7.69 24.36
N HIS A 549 -48.10 6.92 24.88
CA HIS A 549 -48.83 7.29 26.09
C HIS A 549 -47.88 7.37 27.31
N ALA A 550 -47.01 6.38 27.49
CA ALA A 550 -46.01 6.38 28.56
C ALA A 550 -45.01 7.55 28.43
N MET A 551 -44.74 8.03 27.21
CA MET A 551 -43.95 9.24 26.99
C MET A 551 -44.67 10.50 27.50
N MET A 552 -45.98 10.64 27.22
CA MET A 552 -46.77 11.78 27.69
C MET A 552 -46.99 11.80 29.21
N GLU A 553 -47.05 10.63 29.85
CA GLU A 553 -47.15 10.53 31.31
C GLU A 553 -45.98 11.18 32.05
N ARG A 554 -44.83 11.35 31.40
CA ARG A 554 -43.67 12.08 31.96
C ARG A 554 -43.91 13.58 32.12
N GLY A 555 -45.00 14.10 31.57
CA GLY A 555 -45.39 15.50 31.62
C GLY A 555 -44.63 16.40 30.63
N PRO A 556 -45.14 17.62 30.37
CA PRO A 556 -44.49 18.59 29.48
C PRO A 556 -43.16 19.07 30.08
N GLN A 557 -42.06 18.90 29.33
CA GLN A 557 -40.71 19.25 29.77
C GLN A 557 -40.14 20.49 29.07
N THR A 558 -40.78 20.96 28.00
CA THR A 558 -40.36 22.10 27.15
C THR A 558 -41.56 22.87 26.64
#